data_AF-A0A397SUQ7-F1
#
_entry.id   AF-A0A397SUQ7-F1
#
_cell.length_a   1.000
_cell.length_b   1.000
_cell.length_c   1.000
_cell.angle_alpha   90.00
_cell.angle_beta   90.00
_cell.angle_gamma   90.00
#
_symmetry.space_group_name_H-M   'P 1'
#
loop_
_entity.id
_entity.type
_entity.pdbx_description
1 polymer ?
#
loop_
_entity_poly.entity_id
_entity_poly.type
_entity_poly.pdbx_seq_one_letter_code
_entity_poly.pdbx_strand_id
1 'polypeptide(L)'
;MSTVTDFKQRYAELKERVKVLRSLERKFANSYEIMEETLEITTSYIEQLKYNIEVLGRKVDHLEHLMNGVKFLSTYRDWVNIFIQEITERLDRNWELITNSLDRRNKEIPLTTRQINCIKELENLLESIRMTTCDIELLRNVKDQSNIQFHSDKNLKLDQAAGSLRKEQLIPLQKDRDKD
;
A
#
# COMPACT_ATOMS: atom_id res chain seq x y z
N MET A 1 -1.33 65.04 -66.02
CA MET A 1 -0.66 65.17 -64.71
C MET A 1 -1.34 64.38 -63.58
N SER A 2 -2.68 64.21 -63.57
CA SER A 2 -3.41 63.50 -62.50
C SER A 2 -3.07 62.00 -62.32
N THR A 3 -2.68 61.30 -63.38
CA THR A 3 -2.47 59.84 -63.38
C THR A 3 -1.13 59.42 -62.76
N VAL A 4 -0.08 60.25 -62.88
CA VAL A 4 1.24 59.96 -62.32
C VAL A 4 1.25 60.15 -60.79
N THR A 5 0.49 61.12 -60.29
CA THR A 5 0.35 61.37 -58.84
C THR A 5 -0.42 60.24 -58.15
N ASP A 6 -1.51 59.76 -58.76
CA ASP A 6 -2.29 58.61 -58.27
C ASP A 6 -1.45 57.32 -58.21
N PHE A 7 -0.63 57.06 -59.24
CA PHE A 7 0.28 55.90 -59.22
C PHE A 7 1.32 55.96 -58.08
N LYS A 8 1.93 57.12 -57.83
CA LYS A 8 2.89 57.30 -56.74
C LYS A 8 2.26 57.06 -55.36
N GLN A 9 1.03 57.53 -55.18
CA GLN A 9 0.29 57.33 -53.94
C GLN A 9 -0.03 55.85 -53.71
N ARG A 10 -0.57 55.16 -54.72
CA ARG A 10 -0.86 53.71 -54.64
C ARG A 10 0.41 52.88 -54.38
N TYR A 11 1.54 53.26 -54.97
CA TYR A 11 2.83 52.61 -54.71
C TYR A 11 3.28 52.78 -53.25
N ALA A 12 3.13 53.98 -52.69
CA ALA A 12 3.45 54.24 -51.28
C ALA A 12 2.55 53.42 -50.34
N GLU A 13 1.24 53.38 -50.60
CA GLU A 13 0.28 52.58 -49.84
C GLU A 13 0.61 51.08 -49.91
N LEU A 14 0.96 50.57 -51.09
CA LEU A 14 1.38 49.18 -51.27
C LEU A 14 2.64 48.87 -50.45
N LYS A 15 3.62 49.79 -50.44
CA LYS A 15 4.86 49.63 -49.66
C LYS A 15 4.59 49.56 -48.15
N GLU A 16 3.68 50.38 -47.63
CA GLU A 16 3.29 50.31 -46.22
C GLU A 16 2.52 49.04 -45.89
N ARG A 17 1.60 48.60 -46.76
CA ARG A 17 0.90 47.31 -46.59
C ARG A 17 1.88 46.12 -46.55
N VAL A 18 2.89 46.10 -47.40
CA VAL A 18 3.94 45.07 -47.40
C VAL A 18 4.73 45.07 -46.09
N LYS A 19 5.04 46.24 -45.51
CA LYS A 19 5.71 46.30 -44.20
C LYS A 19 4.84 45.74 -43.09
N VAL A 20 3.54 46.07 -43.09
CA VAL A 20 2.57 45.53 -42.12
C VAL A 20 2.48 44.02 -42.25
N LEU A 21 2.36 43.48 -43.47
CA LEU A 21 2.33 42.04 -43.73
C LEU A 21 3.58 41.34 -43.17
N ARG A 22 4.78 41.87 -43.43
CA ARG A 22 6.03 41.30 -42.87
C ARG A 22 6.11 41.36 -41.35
N SER A 23 5.52 42.38 -40.72
CA SER A 23 5.43 42.44 -39.26
C SER A 23 4.46 41.38 -38.73
N LEU A 24 3.37 41.13 -39.45
CA LEU A 24 2.37 40.14 -39.07
C LEU A 24 2.91 38.72 -39.24
N GLU A 25 3.60 38.43 -40.35
CA GLU A 25 4.29 37.16 -40.59
C GLU A 25 5.26 36.81 -39.45
N ARG A 26 6.10 37.76 -39.03
CA ARG A 26 7.01 37.54 -37.88
C ARG A 26 6.26 37.28 -36.57
N LYS A 27 5.15 37.99 -36.31
CA LYS A 27 4.34 37.74 -35.11
C LYS A 27 3.73 36.34 -35.12
N PHE A 28 3.25 35.88 -36.28
CA PHE A 28 2.74 34.52 -36.43
C PHE A 28 3.83 33.47 -36.25
N ALA A 29 5.02 33.68 -36.82
CA ALA A 29 6.16 32.79 -36.63
C ALA A 29 6.53 32.65 -35.14
N ASN A 30 6.67 33.77 -34.43
CA ASN A 30 6.97 33.75 -32.99
C ASN A 30 5.84 33.08 -32.18
N SER A 31 4.58 33.33 -32.54
CA SER A 31 3.44 32.70 -31.85
C SER A 31 3.40 31.20 -32.07
N TYR A 32 3.84 30.72 -33.24
CA TYR A 32 3.91 29.30 -33.54
C TYR A 32 5.00 28.61 -32.72
N GLU A 33 6.18 29.23 -32.62
CA GLU A 33 7.31 28.73 -31.81
C GLU A 33 6.92 28.59 -30.33
N ILE A 34 6.28 29.62 -29.75
CA ILE A 34 5.78 29.56 -28.36
C ILE A 34 4.75 28.44 -28.17
N MET A 35 3.89 28.22 -29.17
CA MET A 35 2.87 27.17 -29.11
C MET A 35 3.51 25.78 -29.15
N GLU A 36 4.55 25.60 -29.96
CA GLU A 36 5.31 24.35 -30.05
C GLU A 36 6.03 24.04 -28.73
N GLU A 37 6.72 25.02 -28.14
CA GLU A 37 7.35 24.88 -26.82
C GLU A 37 6.32 24.54 -25.73
N THR A 38 5.17 25.23 -25.74
CA THR A 38 4.10 24.98 -24.77
C THR A 38 3.52 23.57 -24.93
N LEU A 39 3.39 23.09 -26.16
CA LEU A 39 2.91 21.73 -26.45
C LEU A 39 3.91 20.68 -25.94
N GLU A 40 5.20 20.89 -26.16
CA GLU A 40 6.26 19.98 -25.67
C GLU A 40 6.24 19.90 -24.14
N ILE A 41 6.23 21.05 -23.47
CA ILE A 41 6.15 21.14 -22.01
C ILE A 41 4.90 20.42 -21.48
N THR A 42 3.73 20.70 -22.09
CA THR A 42 2.46 20.09 -21.67
C THR A 42 2.49 18.58 -21.85
N THR A 43 3.06 18.10 -22.96
CA THR A 43 3.21 16.66 -23.23
C THR A 43 4.08 15.99 -22.18
N SER A 44 5.23 16.61 -21.85
CA SER A 44 6.13 16.11 -20.80
C SER A 44 5.43 16.02 -19.44
N TYR A 45 4.66 17.06 -19.05
CA TYR A 45 3.88 17.03 -17.81
C TYR A 45 2.82 15.93 -17.79
N ILE A 46 2.13 15.70 -18.92
CA ILE A 46 1.14 14.62 -19.03
C ILE A 46 1.80 13.25 -18.84
N GLU A 47 2.98 13.03 -19.42
CA GLU A 47 3.73 11.78 -19.25
C GLU A 47 4.16 11.56 -17.80
N GLN A 48 4.65 12.60 -17.13
CA GLN A 48 4.99 12.52 -15.71
C GLN A 48 3.77 12.20 -14.83
N LEU A 49 2.63 12.81 -15.12
CA LEU A 49 1.37 12.52 -14.41
C LEU A 49 0.93 11.08 -14.61
N LYS A 50 1.02 10.56 -15.84
CA LYS A 50 0.71 9.14 -16.13
C LYS A 50 1.59 8.20 -15.31
N TYR A 51 2.90 8.45 -15.28
CA TYR A 51 3.83 7.66 -14.48
C TYR A 51 3.48 7.69 -12.98
N ASN A 52 3.17 8.87 -12.44
CA ASN A 52 2.81 9.03 -11.04
C ASN A 52 1.51 8.29 -10.69
N ILE A 53 0.50 8.32 -11.56
CA ILE A 53 -0.74 7.57 -11.40
C ILE A 53 -0.46 6.06 -11.35
N GLU A 54 0.40 5.56 -12.23
CA GLU A 54 0.77 4.13 -12.26
C GLU A 54 1.49 3.69 -10.99
N VAL A 55 2.43 4.51 -10.49
CA VAL A 55 3.13 4.26 -9.22
C VAL A 55 2.16 4.28 -8.04
N LEU A 56 1.21 5.21 -8.01
CA LEU A 56 0.19 5.27 -6.98
C LEU A 56 -0.72 4.04 -7.01
N GLY A 57 -1.14 3.59 -8.20
CA GLY A 57 -1.92 2.36 -8.37
C GLY A 57 -1.24 1.16 -7.73
N ARG A 58 0.05 0.93 -8.04
CA ARG A 58 0.82 -0.16 -7.41
C ARG A 58 0.91 -0.06 -5.89
N LYS A 59 1.01 1.16 -5.35
CA LYS A 59 1.05 1.37 -3.89
C LYS A 59 -0.29 1.05 -3.24
N VAL A 60 -1.40 1.43 -3.87
CA VAL A 60 -2.75 1.09 -3.41
C VAL A 60 -2.95 -0.43 -3.40
N ASP A 61 -2.60 -1.13 -4.48
CA ASP A 61 -2.69 -2.60 -4.57
C ASP A 61 -1.87 -3.28 -3.45
N HIS A 62 -0.66 -2.77 -3.21
CA HIS A 62 0.20 -3.29 -2.15
C HIS A 62 -0.40 -3.09 -0.75
N LEU A 63 -0.94 -1.90 -0.48
CA LEU A 63 -1.60 -1.60 0.80
C LEU A 63 -2.86 -2.44 1.00
N GLU A 64 -3.65 -2.66 -0.05
CA GLU A 64 -4.82 -3.54 0.00
C GLU A 64 -4.43 -4.98 0.32
N HIS A 65 -3.36 -5.49 -0.32
CA HIS A 65 -2.82 -6.81 0.00
C HIS A 65 -2.37 -6.92 1.47
N LEU A 66 -1.65 -5.91 1.97
CA LEU A 66 -1.23 -5.85 3.38
C LEU A 66 -2.43 -5.81 4.33
N MET A 67 -3.44 -4.97 4.04
CA MET A 67 -4.65 -4.84 4.84
C MET A 67 -5.44 -6.15 4.87
N ASN A 68 -5.54 -6.85 3.75
CA ASN A 68 -6.17 -8.17 3.67
C ASN A 68 -5.41 -9.21 4.49
N GLY A 69 -4.07 -9.21 4.42
CA GLY A 69 -3.22 -10.07 5.26
C GLY A 69 -3.43 -9.81 6.75
N VAL A 70 -3.43 -8.54 7.16
CA VAL A 70 -3.70 -8.11 8.54
C VAL A 70 -5.10 -8.53 9.00
N LYS A 71 -6.13 -8.31 8.18
CA LYS A 71 -7.51 -8.72 8.51
C LYS A 71 -7.65 -10.24 8.64
N PHE A 72 -7.01 -10.98 7.74
CA PHE A 72 -6.95 -12.44 7.80
C PHE A 72 -6.30 -12.88 9.12
N LEU A 73 -5.10 -12.40 9.42
CA LEU A 73 -4.35 -12.79 10.62
C LEU A 73 -5.04 -12.39 11.92
N SER A 74 -5.65 -11.21 12.00
CA SER A 74 -6.41 -10.79 13.21
C SER A 74 -7.61 -11.70 13.48
N THR A 75 -8.44 -11.94 12.46
CA THR A 75 -9.63 -12.81 12.57
C THR A 75 -9.21 -14.23 12.93
N TYR A 76 -8.18 -14.76 12.27
CA TYR A 76 -7.71 -16.12 12.51
C TYR A 76 -7.04 -16.26 13.87
N ARG A 77 -6.27 -15.26 14.32
CA ARG A 77 -5.64 -15.26 15.65
C ARG A 77 -6.68 -15.36 16.75
N ASP A 78 -7.76 -14.58 16.65
CA ASP A 78 -8.81 -14.57 17.67
C ASP A 78 -9.55 -15.92 17.70
N TRP A 79 -9.88 -16.46 16.53
CA TRP A 79 -10.44 -17.81 16.41
C TRP A 79 -9.51 -18.90 16.96
N VAL A 80 -8.22 -18.85 16.63
CA VAL A 80 -7.20 -19.79 17.14
C VAL A 80 -7.11 -19.73 18.66
N ASN A 81 -7.15 -18.54 19.26
CA ASN A 81 -7.12 -18.41 20.72
C ASN A 81 -8.35 -19.05 21.38
N ILE A 82 -9.55 -18.81 20.82
CA ILE A 82 -10.80 -19.46 21.29
C ILE A 82 -10.69 -20.97 21.15
N PHE A 83 -10.22 -21.45 19.99
CA PHE A 83 -10.09 -22.87 19.72
C PHE A 83 -9.07 -23.56 20.65
N ILE A 84 -7.92 -22.93 20.90
CA ILE A 84 -6.93 -23.42 21.86
C ILE A 84 -7.52 -23.49 23.27
N GLN A 85 -8.27 -22.45 23.67
CA GLN A 85 -8.93 -22.42 24.98
C GLN A 85 -9.91 -23.59 25.13
N GLU A 86 -10.77 -23.82 24.14
CA GLU A 86 -11.70 -24.96 24.11
C GLU A 86 -10.98 -26.32 24.23
N ILE A 87 -9.86 -26.51 23.52
CA ILE A 87 -9.04 -27.72 23.64
C ILE A 87 -8.52 -27.87 25.07
N THR A 88 -7.95 -26.81 25.64
CA THR A 88 -7.37 -26.87 27.01
C THR A 88 -8.40 -27.17 28.07
N GLU A 89 -9.61 -26.61 27.93
CA GLU A 89 -10.73 -26.85 28.84
C GLU A 89 -11.25 -28.29 28.72
N ARG A 90 -11.42 -28.81 27.50
CA ARG A 90 -11.92 -30.18 27.28
C ARG A 90 -10.94 -31.26 27.73
N LEU A 91 -9.64 -31.01 27.57
CA LEU A 91 -8.61 -31.95 28.01
C LEU A 91 -8.32 -31.83 29.51
N ASP A 92 -8.75 -30.74 30.14
CA ASP A 92 -8.32 -30.34 31.50
C ASP A 92 -6.79 -30.38 31.60
N ARG A 93 -6.13 -29.72 30.64
CA ARG A 93 -4.66 -29.64 30.52
C ARG A 93 -4.24 -28.22 30.20
N ASN A 94 -3.13 -27.80 30.79
CA ASN A 94 -2.46 -26.58 30.35
C ASN A 94 -1.93 -26.76 28.91
N TRP A 95 -2.16 -25.75 28.07
CA TRP A 95 -1.62 -25.64 26.72
C TRP A 95 -0.12 -25.93 26.66
N GLU A 96 0.66 -25.47 27.65
CA GLU A 96 2.09 -25.69 27.71
C GLU A 96 2.47 -27.18 27.76
N LEU A 97 1.67 -28.02 28.44
CA LEU A 97 1.91 -29.46 28.45
C LEU A 97 1.65 -30.05 27.05
N ILE A 98 0.60 -29.60 26.39
CA ILE A 98 0.23 -30.05 25.03
C ILE A 98 1.34 -29.69 24.04
N THR A 99 1.75 -28.41 24.00
CA THR A 99 2.78 -27.94 23.09
C THR A 99 4.12 -28.58 23.34
N ASN A 100 4.55 -28.71 24.61
CA ASN A 100 5.81 -29.38 24.95
C ASN A 100 5.80 -30.86 24.57
N SER A 101 4.65 -31.53 24.65
CA SER A 101 4.51 -32.92 24.23
C SER A 101 4.63 -33.06 22.72
N LEU A 102 3.95 -32.20 21.96
CA LEU A 102 4.04 -32.14 20.50
C LEU A 102 5.46 -31.81 20.03
N ASP A 103 6.09 -30.79 20.60
CA ASP A 103 7.44 -30.38 20.23
C ASP A 103 8.48 -31.47 20.48
N ARG A 104 8.33 -32.23 21.57
CA ARG A 104 9.18 -33.39 21.85
C ARG A 104 8.94 -34.53 20.87
N ARG A 105 7.67 -34.82 20.55
CA ARG A 105 7.30 -35.84 19.56
C ARG A 105 7.95 -35.53 18.21
N ASN A 106 7.87 -34.27 17.77
CA ASN A 106 8.42 -33.84 16.48
C ASN A 106 9.94 -33.84 16.44
N LYS A 107 10.60 -33.70 17.59
CA LYS A 107 12.06 -33.79 17.74
C LYS A 107 12.53 -35.21 18.06
N GLU A 108 11.63 -36.19 18.04
CA GLU A 108 11.89 -37.59 18.39
C GLU A 108 12.51 -37.74 19.81
N ILE A 109 12.20 -36.82 20.71
CA ILE A 109 12.66 -36.84 22.10
C ILE A 109 11.78 -37.80 22.90
N PRO A 110 12.35 -38.68 23.74
CA PRO A 110 11.57 -39.58 24.59
C PRO A 110 10.50 -38.85 25.40
N LEU A 111 9.27 -39.33 25.27
CA LEU A 111 8.10 -38.80 25.96
C LEU A 111 7.88 -39.54 27.27
N THR A 112 7.44 -38.79 28.29
CA THR A 112 6.95 -39.41 29.53
C THR A 112 5.56 -40.01 29.33
N THR A 113 5.15 -40.94 30.19
CA THR A 113 3.78 -41.51 30.16
C THR A 113 2.70 -40.42 30.18
N ARG A 114 2.91 -39.35 30.96
CA ARG A 114 1.99 -38.21 31.01
C ARG A 114 1.88 -37.50 29.65
N GLN A 115 2.99 -37.34 28.93
CA GLN A 115 3.02 -36.70 27.61
C GLN A 115 2.39 -37.59 26.53
N ILE A 116 2.64 -38.90 26.59
CA ILE A 116 2.01 -39.88 25.68
C ILE A 116 0.49 -39.86 25.85
N ASN A 117 -0.01 -39.90 27.10
CA ASN A 117 -1.44 -39.85 27.36
C ASN A 117 -2.06 -38.53 26.89
N CYS A 118 -1.38 -37.40 27.15
CA CYS A 118 -1.81 -36.08 26.67
C CYS A 118 -1.96 -36.03 25.14
N ILE A 119 -0.99 -36.57 24.39
CA ILE A 119 -1.05 -36.61 22.92
C ILE A 119 -2.21 -37.49 22.44
N LYS A 120 -2.42 -38.67 23.04
CA LYS A 120 -3.54 -39.55 22.65
C LYS A 120 -4.90 -38.92 22.94
N GLU A 121 -5.06 -38.28 24.10
CA GLU A 121 -6.28 -37.55 24.44
C GLU A 121 -6.55 -36.43 23.44
N LEU A 122 -5.50 -35.68 23.05
CA LEU A 122 -5.59 -34.66 22.01
C LEU A 122 -5.97 -35.27 20.64
N GLU A 123 -5.28 -36.32 20.19
CA GLU A 123 -5.56 -36.97 18.90
C GLU A 123 -7.02 -37.42 18.80
N ASN A 124 -7.54 -38.06 19.84
CA ASN A 124 -8.95 -38.48 19.90
C ASN A 124 -9.91 -37.28 19.85
N LEU A 125 -9.59 -36.19 20.54
CA LEU A 125 -10.40 -34.97 20.51
C LEU A 125 -10.44 -34.36 19.10
N LEU A 126 -9.28 -34.29 18.44
CA LEU A 126 -9.16 -33.72 17.10
C LEU A 126 -9.81 -34.59 16.03
N GLU A 127 -9.77 -35.91 16.18
CA GLU A 127 -10.43 -36.84 15.26
C GLU A 127 -11.94 -36.57 15.16
N SER A 128 -12.57 -36.23 16.29
CA SER A 128 -14.01 -35.90 16.34
C SER A 128 -14.41 -34.70 15.46
N ILE A 129 -13.46 -33.80 15.18
CA ILE A 129 -13.63 -32.62 14.34
C ILE A 129 -12.84 -32.71 13.02
N ARG A 130 -12.37 -33.92 12.66
CA ARG A 130 -11.59 -34.21 11.45
C ARG A 130 -10.30 -33.39 11.35
N MET A 131 -9.65 -33.18 12.48
CA MET A 131 -8.34 -32.52 12.57
C MET A 131 -7.27 -33.50 13.06
N THR A 132 -6.02 -33.12 12.85
CA THR A 132 -4.83 -33.83 13.26
C THR A 132 -3.92 -32.93 14.08
N THR A 133 -2.89 -33.50 14.71
CA THR A 133 -1.87 -32.70 15.41
C THR A 133 -1.10 -31.78 14.46
N CYS A 134 -1.01 -32.12 13.16
CA CYS A 134 -0.44 -31.24 12.13
C CYS A 134 -1.28 -29.96 11.96
N ASP A 135 -2.61 -30.06 12.03
CA ASP A 135 -3.48 -28.88 11.94
C ASP A 135 -3.25 -27.95 13.13
N ILE A 136 -3.04 -28.51 14.34
CA ILE A 136 -2.68 -27.73 15.52
C ILE A 136 -1.35 -26.98 15.33
N GLU A 137 -0.35 -27.61 14.72
CA GLU A 137 0.91 -26.96 14.40
C GLU A 137 0.73 -25.82 13.39
N LEU A 138 -0.10 -26.03 12.36
CA LEU A 138 -0.45 -24.98 11.40
C LEU A 138 -1.11 -23.78 12.10
N LEU A 139 -2.09 -24.02 12.98
CA LEU A 139 -2.75 -22.95 13.75
C LEU A 139 -1.77 -22.19 14.66
N ARG A 140 -0.82 -22.92 15.27
CA ARG A 140 0.24 -22.32 16.08
C ARG A 140 1.16 -21.42 15.23
N ASN A 141 1.54 -21.89 14.05
CA ASN A 141 2.35 -21.11 13.11
C ASN A 141 1.62 -19.85 12.63
N VAL A 142 0.32 -19.93 12.33
CA VAL A 142 -0.49 -18.76 11.95
C VAL A 142 -0.52 -17.72 13.08
N LYS A 143 -0.68 -18.18 14.33
CA LYS A 143 -0.63 -17.31 15.52
C LYS A 143 0.73 -16.65 15.69
N ASP A 144 1.83 -17.39 15.51
CA ASP A 144 3.18 -16.85 15.63
C ASP A 144 3.49 -15.85 14.50
N GLN A 145 3.07 -16.13 13.27
CA GLN A 145 3.18 -15.20 12.15
C GLN A 145 2.36 -13.92 12.38
N SER A 146 1.14 -14.06 12.89
CA SER A 146 0.33 -12.91 13.32
C SER A 146 1.12 -12.08 14.34
N ASN A 147 1.65 -12.68 15.40
CA ASN A 147 2.40 -11.95 16.42
C ASN A 147 3.62 -11.21 15.83
N ILE A 148 4.35 -11.81 14.90
CA ILE A 148 5.48 -11.16 14.21
C ILE A 148 5.01 -9.97 13.37
N GLN A 149 3.93 -10.12 12.60
CA GLN A 149 3.43 -9.06 11.72
C GLN A 149 2.79 -7.89 12.46
N PHE A 150 2.10 -8.15 13.59
CA PHE A 150 1.47 -7.11 14.40
C PHE A 150 2.42 -6.45 15.41
N HIS A 151 3.45 -7.18 15.85
CA HIS A 151 4.38 -6.72 16.88
C HIS A 151 5.82 -6.84 16.37
N SER A 152 6.13 -6.14 15.26
CA SER A 152 7.47 -6.10 14.63
C SER A 152 8.64 -5.84 15.59
N ASP A 153 8.36 -5.47 16.83
CA ASP A 153 9.28 -5.51 17.95
C ASP A 153 8.65 -6.27 19.13
N LYS A 154 9.27 -7.40 19.55
CA LYS A 154 8.89 -8.12 20.78
C LYS A 154 9.01 -7.24 22.04
N ASN A 155 9.55 -6.03 21.92
CA ASN A 155 9.76 -5.07 23.01
C ASN A 155 8.83 -3.85 22.99
N LEU A 156 7.91 -3.71 22.03
CA LEU A 156 7.02 -2.53 21.99
C LEU A 156 5.95 -2.65 23.09
N LYS A 157 6.19 -1.99 24.22
CA LYS A 157 5.23 -1.87 25.33
C LYS A 157 3.98 -1.13 24.86
N LEU A 158 2.84 -1.48 25.46
CA LEU A 158 1.50 -0.92 25.17
C LEU A 158 1.48 0.62 25.10
N ASP A 159 2.34 1.26 25.91
CA ASP A 159 2.50 2.72 25.99
C ASP A 159 3.12 3.33 24.72
N GLN A 160 4.01 2.58 24.03
CA GLN A 160 4.63 3.01 22.77
C GLN A 160 3.64 2.87 21.60
N ALA A 161 2.81 1.81 21.60
CA ALA A 161 1.74 1.65 20.62
C ALA A 161 0.67 2.76 20.75
N ALA A 162 0.30 3.13 21.99
CA ALA A 162 -0.60 4.24 22.25
C ALA A 162 -0.01 5.60 21.83
N GLY A 163 1.31 5.77 21.95
CA GLY A 163 2.02 6.98 21.51
C GLY A 163 2.02 7.17 19.99
N SER A 164 2.14 6.07 19.23
CA SER A 164 2.13 6.12 17.75
C SER A 164 0.74 6.45 17.17
N LEU A 165 -0.33 5.91 17.75
CA LEU A 165 -1.72 6.24 17.37
C LEU A 165 -2.05 7.73 17.59
N ARG A 166 -1.48 8.36 18.62
CA ARG A 166 -1.66 9.81 18.87
C ARG A 166 -0.90 10.69 17.86
N LYS A 167 0.19 10.20 17.28
CA LYS A 167 0.97 10.94 16.28
C LYS A 167 0.29 10.97 14.91
N GLU A 168 -0.40 9.91 14.52
CA GLU A 168 -1.14 9.85 13.25
C GLU A 168 -2.40 10.74 13.23
N GLN A 169 -2.97 11.07 14.40
CA GLN A 169 -4.07 12.04 14.51
C GLN A 169 -3.62 13.50 14.40
N LEU A 170 -2.31 13.75 14.35
CA LEU A 170 -1.69 15.06 14.17
C LEU A 170 -1.03 15.14 12.79
N ILE A 171 -1.81 15.00 11.72
CA ILE A 171 -1.45 15.62 10.45
C ILE A 171 -2.09 17.01 10.46
N PRO A 172 -1.34 18.11 10.69
CA PRO A 172 -1.88 19.42 10.45
C PRO A 172 -2.18 19.51 8.95
N LEU A 173 -3.44 19.70 8.59
CA LEU A 173 -3.80 20.28 7.30
C LEU A 173 -2.98 21.57 7.16
N GLN A 174 -1.89 21.52 6.40
CA GLN A 174 -1.17 22.72 6.00
C GLN A 174 -2.15 23.52 5.16
N LYS A 175 -2.74 24.50 5.84
CA LYS A 175 -3.57 25.56 5.32
C LYS A 175 -2.74 26.25 4.24
N ASP A 176 -3.15 26.10 2.99
CA ASP A 176 -2.85 27.08 1.95
C ASP A 176 -3.20 28.45 2.52
N ARG A 177 -2.17 29.25 2.73
CA ARG A 177 -2.29 30.68 2.93
C ARG A 177 -1.28 31.31 2.01
N ASP A 178 -1.84 31.82 0.91
CA ASP A 178 -1.57 33.13 0.33
C ASP A 178 -0.18 33.72 0.59
N LYS A 179 0.56 33.91 -0.51
CA LYS A 179 1.58 34.94 -0.84
C LYS A 179 2.38 34.40 -2.02
N ASP A 180 2.51 35.05 -3.17
CA ASP A 180 2.19 36.40 -3.66
C ASP A 180 1.89 36.32 -5.16
#